data_AF-A0A6I5RJH3-F1
#
_entry.id   AF-A0A6I5RJH3-F1
#
_cell.length_a   1.000
_cell.length_b   1.000
_cell.length_c   1.000
_cell.angle_alpha   90.00
_cell.angle_beta   90.00
_cell.angle_gamma   90.00
#
_symmetry.space_group_name_H-M   'P 1'
#
loop_
_entity.id
_entity.type
_entity.pdbx_description
1 polymer ?
#
loop_
_entity_poly.entity_id
_entity_poly.type
_entity_poly.pdbx_seq_one_letter_code
_entity_poly.pdbx_strand_id
1 'polypeptide(L)'
;MDQSIQQFLYGYASYRQSNQPERRAFNRTLQYFAQRVAYLCSLHGNGKLSAEDFVKNVDVMWAEIERCKAQLDHLSQENLG
;
A
#
# COMPACT_ATOMS: atom_id res chain seq x y z
N MET A 1 -0.36 12.12 -14.00
CA MET A 1 -0.38 12.69 -12.64
C MET A 1 1.06 12.65 -12.12
N ASP A 2 1.58 13.77 -11.63
CA ASP A 2 3.01 13.92 -11.32
C ASP A 2 3.45 13.01 -10.16
N GLN A 3 4.52 12.23 -10.36
CA GLN A 3 5.12 11.38 -9.32
C GLN A 3 5.63 12.20 -8.12
N SER A 4 5.97 13.47 -8.32
CA SER A 4 6.42 14.37 -7.25
C SER A 4 5.34 14.59 -6.18
N ILE A 5 4.08 14.77 -6.61
CA ILE A 5 2.94 15.00 -5.71
C ILE A 5 2.66 13.76 -4.89
N GLN A 6 2.75 12.57 -5.50
CA GLN A 6 2.58 11.31 -4.76
C GLN A 6 3.69 11.14 -3.72
N GLN A 7 4.95 11.46 -4.03
CA GLN A 7 6.02 11.37 -3.03
C GLN A 7 5.86 12.38 -1.88
N PHE A 8 5.33 13.58 -2.16
CA PHE A 8 5.06 14.58 -1.15
C PHE A 8 3.92 14.15 -0.20
N LEU A 9 2.83 13.65 -0.75
CA LEU A 9 1.67 13.20 0.03
C LEU A 9 1.94 11.86 0.74
N TYR A 10 2.69 10.96 0.12
CA TYR A 10 2.93 9.60 0.61
C TYR A 10 4.38 9.40 1.03
N GLY A 11 4.80 10.09 2.09
CA GLY A 11 6.18 10.04 2.59
C GLY A 11 6.56 8.67 3.16
N TYR A 12 7.60 8.02 2.64
CA TYR A 12 7.98 6.67 3.09
C TYR A 12 8.83 6.66 4.36
N ALA A 13 8.49 5.79 5.30
CA ALA A 13 9.35 5.47 6.42
C ALA A 13 10.45 4.47 5.98
N SER A 14 11.70 4.74 6.35
CA SER A 14 12.82 3.86 6.03
C SER A 14 12.61 2.46 6.62
N TYR A 15 12.70 1.44 5.78
CA TYR A 15 12.63 0.04 6.20
C TYR A 15 14.02 -0.48 6.56
N ARG A 16 14.28 -0.67 7.86
CA ARG A 16 15.60 -1.06 8.38
C ARG A 16 15.82 -2.57 8.49
N GLN A 17 14.80 -3.39 8.26
CA GLN A 17 14.77 -4.77 8.79
C GLN A 17 15.06 -5.90 7.78
N SER A 18 15.34 -5.65 6.50
CA SER A 18 15.72 -6.77 5.63
C SER A 18 16.60 -6.41 4.42
N ASN A 19 17.56 -7.30 4.16
CA ASN A 19 18.41 -7.29 2.97
C ASN A 19 17.68 -7.83 1.72
N GLN A 20 16.49 -8.40 1.88
CA GLN A 20 15.68 -8.93 0.79
C GLN A 20 14.91 -7.80 0.08
N PRO A 21 15.11 -7.60 -1.24
CA PRO A 21 14.42 -6.56 -2.00
C PRO A 21 12.90 -6.75 -2.02
N GLU A 22 12.40 -7.98 -1.98
CA GLU A 22 10.98 -8.34 -2.01
C GLU A 22 10.25 -7.85 -0.76
N ARG A 23 10.84 -8.07 0.43
CA ARG A 23 10.29 -7.57 1.70
C ARG A 23 10.29 -6.05 1.77
N ARG A 24 11.30 -5.39 1.19
CA ARG A 24 11.34 -3.92 1.07
C ARG A 24 10.24 -3.41 0.13
N ALA A 25 10.00 -4.09 -0.97
CA ALA A 25 8.92 -3.77 -1.91
C ALA A 25 7.55 -3.94 -1.26
N PHE A 26 7.31 -5.07 -0.58
CA PHE A 26 6.07 -5.33 0.16
C PHE A 26 5.81 -4.28 1.25
N ASN A 27 6.82 -3.94 2.04
CA ASN A 27 6.69 -2.88 3.05
C ASN A 27 6.36 -1.52 2.42
N ARG A 28 6.90 -1.20 1.24
CA ARG A 28 6.55 0.04 0.52
C ARG A 28 5.08 0.06 0.13
N THR A 29 4.56 -1.06 -0.39
CA THR A 29 3.13 -1.21 -0.71
C THR A 29 2.27 -1.02 0.53
N LEU A 30 2.65 -1.62 1.66
CA LEU A 30 1.90 -1.48 2.92
C LEU A 30 1.88 -0.03 3.44
N GLN A 31 3.01 0.67 3.37
CA GLN A 31 3.08 2.07 3.78
C GLN A 31 2.22 2.98 2.88
N TYR A 32 2.29 2.76 1.57
CA TYR A 32 1.46 3.49 0.61
C TYR A 32 -0.04 3.26 0.86
N PHE A 33 -0.45 2.01 1.09
CA PHE A 33 -1.82 1.68 1.48
C PHE A 33 -2.28 2.43 2.73
N ALA A 34 -1.51 2.34 3.82
CA ALA A 34 -1.88 2.93 5.10
C ALA A 34 -2.11 4.45 4.99
N GLN A 35 -1.24 5.13 4.25
CA GLN A 35 -1.37 6.56 4.00
C GLN A 35 -2.58 6.89 3.13
N ARG A 36 -2.83 6.10 2.08
CA ARG A 36 -3.94 6.33 1.17
C ARG A 36 -5.29 6.13 1.84
N VAL A 37 -5.42 5.10 2.68
CA VAL A 37 -6.61 4.90 3.51
C VAL A 37 -6.80 6.09 4.46
N ALA A 38 -5.75 6.59 5.11
CA ALA A 38 -5.86 7.76 5.99
C ALA A 38 -6.38 9.02 5.25
N TYR A 39 -5.91 9.24 4.01
CA TYR A 39 -6.43 10.32 3.18
C TYR A 39 -7.90 10.10 2.75
N LEU A 40 -8.26 8.89 2.35
CA LEU A 40 -9.65 8.56 2.00
C LEU A 40 -10.58 8.76 3.20
N CYS A 41 -10.17 8.35 4.40
CA CYS A 41 -10.92 8.61 5.64
C CYS A 41 -11.10 10.11 5.88
N SER A 42 -10.05 10.90 5.64
CA SER A 42 -10.10 12.36 5.79
C SER A 42 -11.04 13.00 4.76
N LEU A 43 -11.09 12.49 3.53
CA LEU A 43 -12.01 12.97 2.49
C LEU A 43 -13.46 12.59 2.81
N HIS A 44 -13.70 11.34 3.23
CA HIS A 44 -15.01 10.86 3.63
C HIS A 44 -15.54 11.63 4.84
N GLY A 45 -14.72 11.81 5.88
CA GLY A 45 -15.08 12.58 7.07
C GLY A 45 -15.41 14.05 6.79
N ASN A 46 -14.80 14.63 5.75
CA ASN A 46 -15.11 15.98 5.28
C ASN A 46 -16.26 16.03 4.26
N GLY A 47 -16.94 14.91 3.99
CA GLY A 47 -18.06 14.82 3.06
C GLY A 47 -17.69 14.95 1.58
N LYS A 48 -16.39 14.87 1.24
CA LYS A 48 -15.87 14.99 -0.14
C LYS A 48 -15.84 13.66 -0.89
N LEU A 49 -16.10 12.56 -0.20
CA LEU A 49 -16.12 11.20 -0.73
C LEU A 49 -17.32 10.48 -0.11
N SER A 50 -18.11 9.78 -0.94
CA SER A 50 -19.23 8.99 -0.44
C SER A 50 -18.75 7.75 0.32
N ALA A 51 -19.59 7.19 1.19
CA ALA A 51 -19.27 5.95 1.89
C ALA A 51 -19.08 4.77 0.93
N GLU A 52 -19.88 4.70 -0.13
CA GLU A 52 -19.78 3.66 -1.16
C GLU A 52 -18.46 3.75 -1.92
N ASP A 53 -18.08 4.96 -2.36
CA ASP A 53 -16.82 5.18 -3.03
C ASP A 53 -15.63 4.91 -2.10
N PHE A 54 -15.73 5.27 -0.81
CA PHE A 54 -14.72 4.96 0.19
C PHE A 54 -14.48 3.45 0.28
N VAL A 55 -15.54 2.66 0.51
CA VAL A 55 -15.43 1.19 0.64
C VAL A 55 -14.86 0.58 -0.63
N LYS A 56 -15.38 0.97 -1.80
CA LYS A 56 -14.90 0.48 -3.09
C LYS A 56 -13.41 0.76 -3.31
N ASN A 57 -12.93 1.95 -2.93
CA ASN A 57 -11.52 2.29 -3.04
C ASN A 57 -10.66 1.46 -2.08
N VAL A 58 -11.11 1.24 -0.85
CA VAL A 58 -10.39 0.43 0.15
C VAL A 58 -10.32 -1.03 -0.31
N ASP A 59 -11.40 -1.61 -0.83
CA ASP A 59 -11.44 -2.99 -1.30
C ASP A 59 -10.45 -3.25 -2.44
N VAL A 60 -10.39 -2.34 -3.41
CA VAL A 60 -9.43 -2.43 -4.53
C VAL A 60 -7.98 -2.40 -4.02
N MET A 61 -7.69 -1.54 -3.04
CA MET A 61 -6.34 -1.44 -2.48
C MET A 61 -5.99 -2.64 -1.59
N TRP A 62 -6.99 -3.23 -0.92
CA TRP A 62 -6.79 -4.44 -0.12
C TRP A 62 -6.41 -5.63 -1.02
N ALA A 63 -7.09 -5.80 -2.15
CA ALA A 63 -6.76 -6.84 -3.11
C ALA A 63 -5.32 -6.70 -3.67
N GLU A 64 -4.82 -5.47 -3.80
CA GLU A 64 -3.42 -5.22 -4.21
C GLU A 64 -2.42 -5.71 -3.14
N ILE A 65 -2.70 -5.49 -1.85
CA ILE A 65 -1.87 -6.02 -0.75
C ILE A 65 -1.87 -7.54 -0.78
N GLU A 66 -3.04 -8.16 -0.90
CA GLU A 66 -3.16 -9.62 -0.93
C GLU A 66 -2.34 -10.23 -2.07
N ARG A 67 -2.39 -9.61 -3.25
CA ARG A 67 -1.56 -10.00 -4.40
C ARG A 67 -0.07 -9.87 -4.10
N CYS A 68 0.38 -8.74 -3.55
CA CYS A 68 1.79 -8.55 -3.21
C CYS A 68 2.28 -9.54 -2.13
N LYS A 69 1.42 -9.88 -1.17
CA LYS A 69 1.71 -10.88 -0.13
C LYS A 69 1.86 -12.28 -0.75
N ALA A 70 0.93 -12.68 -1.61
CA ALA A 70 1.00 -13.98 -2.29
C ALA A 70 2.28 -14.11 -3.15
N GLN A 71 2.70 -13.03 -3.82
CA GLN A 71 3.97 -12.99 -4.55
C GLN A 71 5.18 -13.17 -3.62
N LEU A 72 5.19 -12.52 -2.47
CA LEU A 72 6.25 -12.70 -1.47
C LEU A 72 6.31 -14.13 -0.94
N ASP A 73 5.15 -14.75 -0.70
CA ASP A 73 5.05 -16.12 -0.22
C ASP A 73 5.56 -17.13 -1.27
N HIS A 74 5.23 -16.92 -2.56
CA HIS A 74 5.74 -17.74 -3.67
C HIS A 74 7.27 -17.64 -3.80
N LEU A 75 7.82 -16.43 -3.79
CA LEU A 75 9.26 -16.19 -3.88
C LEU A 75 10.03 -16.73 -2.67
N SER A 76 9.37 -16.81 -1.51
CA SER A 76 9.95 -17.43 -0.31
C SER A 76 10.04 -18.95 -0.42
N GLN A 77 9.16 -19.59 -1.21
CA GLN A 77 9.16 -21.04 -1.44
C GLN A 77 10.20 -21.46 -2.49
N GLU A 78 10.41 -20.66 -3.53
CA GLU A 78 11.41 -20.93 -4.59
C GLU A 78 12.86 -20.78 -4.12
N ASN A 79 13.13 -19.94 -3.12
CA ASN A 79 14.47 -19.74 -2.56
C ASN A 79 14.93 -20.84 -1.58
N LEU A 80 14.12 -21.89 -1.39
CA LEU A 80 14.40 -23.04 -0.51
C LEU A 80 14.69 -24.35 -1.27
N GLY A 81 14.76 -24.32 -2.60
CA GLY A 81 15.17 -25.44 -3.46
C GLY A 81 16.54 -25.21 -4.08
#